data_AF-A0ABD5V182-F1
#
_entry.id   AF-A0ABD5V182-F1
#
_cell.length_a   1.000
_cell.length_b   1.000
_cell.length_c   1.000
_cell.angle_alpha   90.00
_cell.angle_beta   90.00
_cell.angle_gamma   90.00
#
_symmetry.space_group_name_H-M   'P 1'
#
loop_
_entity.id
_entity.type
_entity.pdbx_description
1 polymer ?
#
loop_
_entity_poly.entity_id
_entity_poly.type
_entity_poly.pdbx_seq_one_letter_code
_entity_poly.pdbx_strand_id
1 'polypeptide(L)' 'MASARTDSRCLSCGFTAASGSEEWARVEVPKLGTLTQCPECNSTNVTSGR' A
#
# COMPACT_ATOMS: atom_id res chain seq x y z
N MET A 1 7.28 -17.49 -10.58
CA MET A 1 7.78 -16.12 -10.85
C MET A 1 7.66 -15.35 -9.53
N ALA A 2 8.74 -15.25 -8.77
CA ALA A 2 8.75 -14.47 -7.54
C ALA A 2 9.04 -13.01 -7.93
N SER A 3 8.01 -12.18 -8.04
CA SER A 3 8.21 -10.73 -8.03
C SER A 3 9.03 -10.41 -6.79
N ALA A 4 10.13 -9.68 -6.97
CA ALA A 4 10.91 -9.14 -5.86
C ALA A 4 9.93 -8.58 -4.83
N ARG A 5 9.90 -9.16 -3.62
CA ARG A 5 9.07 -8.68 -2.53
C ARG A 5 9.67 -7.37 -2.05
N THR A 6 9.52 -6.32 -2.83
CA THR A 6 9.67 -4.97 -2.32
C THR A 6 8.69 -4.86 -1.16
N ASP A 7 9.19 -4.60 0.04
CA ASP A 7 8.32 -4.16 1.12
C ASP A 7 7.89 -2.72 0.82
N SER A 8 6.58 -2.51 0.85
CA SER A 8 6.02 -1.18 0.97
C SER A 8 5.93 -0.83 2.45
N ARG A 9 6.17 0.44 2.77
CA ARG A 9 5.93 0.97 4.11
C ARG A 9 5.09 2.23 4.07
N CYS A 10 4.16 2.33 5.00
CA CYS A 10 3.38 3.52 5.23
C CYS A 10 4.24 4.53 6.00
N LEU A 11 4.45 5.71 5.41
CA LEU A 11 5.22 6.77 6.04
C LEU A 11 4.43 7.52 7.14
N SER A 12 3.14 7.24 7.27
CA SER A 12 2.27 7.89 8.25
C SER A 12 2.23 7.16 9.60
N CYS A 13 2.28 5.82 9.60
CA CYS A 13 2.17 5.01 10.81
C CYS A 13 3.30 3.98 10.98
N GLY A 14 4.09 3.71 9.92
CA GLY A 14 5.15 2.71 9.93
C GLY A 14 4.74 1.29 9.52
N PHE A 15 3.47 1.07 9.17
CA PHE A 15 2.99 -0.23 8.68
C PHE A 15 3.80 -0.70 7.48
N THR A 16 4.33 -1.93 7.52
CA THR A 16 5.18 -2.50 6.46
C THR A 16 4.56 -3.80 5.97
N ALA A 17 4.32 -3.90 4.67
CA ALA A 17 3.76 -5.09 4.03
C ALA A 17 4.29 -5.21 2.61
N ALA A 18 4.24 -6.40 2.02
CA ALA A 18 4.72 -6.60 0.65
C ALA A 18 3.98 -5.66 -0.34
N SER A 19 4.73 -5.00 -1.23
CA SER A 19 4.18 -4.12 -2.25
C SER A 19 3.16 -4.84 -3.12
N GLY A 20 1.98 -4.25 -3.26
CA GLY A 20 0.90 -4.83 -4.09
C GLY A 20 0.23 -6.07 -3.50
N SER A 21 0.60 -6.51 -2.29
CA SER A 21 -0.11 -7.56 -1.58
C SER A 21 -1.54 -7.14 -1.21
N GLU A 22 -2.39 -8.14 -0.94
CA GLU A 22 -3.76 -7.94 -0.49
C GLU A 22 -3.85 -7.41 0.96
N GLU A 23 -2.71 -7.39 1.67
CA GLU A 23 -2.56 -6.77 3.00
C GLU A 23 -2.79 -5.25 2.95
N TRP A 24 -2.61 -4.62 1.78
CA TRP A 24 -2.92 -3.21 1.62
C TRP A 24 -4.40 -3.00 1.35
N ALA A 25 -5.01 -2.08 2.10
CA ALA A 25 -6.38 -1.70 1.86
C ALA A 25 -6.51 -1.08 0.46
N ARG A 26 -7.49 -1.53 -0.31
CA ARG A 26 -7.82 -0.96 -1.62
C ARG A 26 -9.10 -0.17 -1.49
N VAL A 27 -8.99 1.14 -1.60
CA VAL A 27 -10.13 2.05 -1.55
C VAL A 27 -10.51 2.44 -2.98
N GLU A 28 -11.78 2.26 -3.31
CA GLU A 28 -12.32 2.73 -4.58
C GLU A 28 -12.76 4.18 -4.44
N VAL A 29 -12.11 5.07 -5.19
CA VAL A 29 -12.45 6.49 -5.21
C VAL A 29 -13.21 6.79 -6.50
N PRO A 30 -14.45 7.30 -6.40
CA PRO A 30 -15.21 7.71 -7.58
C PRO A 30 -14.40 8.71 -8.42
N LYS A 31 -14.25 8.42 -9.71
CA LYS A 31 -13.47 9.19 -10.71
C LYS A 31 -11.94 9.00 -10.71
N LEU A 32 -11.33 8.43 -9.67
CA LEU A 32 -9.88 8.13 -9.64
C LEU A 32 -9.57 6.63 -9.81
N GLY A 33 -10.52 5.76 -9.49
CA GLY A 33 -10.32 4.30 -9.50
C GLY A 33 -9.84 3.77 -8.16
N THR A 34 -9.27 2.57 -8.17
CA THR A 34 -8.81 1.86 -6.97
C THR A 34 -7.43 2.36 -6.56
N LEU A 35 -7.32 2.92 -5.35
CA LEU A 35 -6.08 3.36 -4.75
C LEU A 35 -5.66 2.43 -3.61
N THR A 36 -4.35 2.31 -3.42
CA THR A 36 -3.77 1.58 -2.30
C THR A 36 -3.68 2.52 -1.09
N GLN A 37 -4.21 2.07 0.03
CA GLN A 37 -4.30 2.78 1.30
C GLN A 37 -3.78 1.89 2.43
N CYS A 38 -3.19 2.49 3.45
CA CYS A 38 -2.76 1.79 4.64
C CYS A 38 -3.99 1.39 5.48
N PRO A 39 -4.15 0.11 5.85
CA PRO A 39 -5.30 -0.35 6.64
C PRO A 39 -5.29 0.18 8.09
N GLU A 40 -4.12 0.43 8.66
CA GLU A 40 -3.97 0.87 10.06
C GLU A 40 -4.39 2.32 10.28
N CYS A 41 -3.97 3.22 9.39
CA CYS A 41 -4.12 4.66 9.57
C CYS A 41 -4.92 5.35 8.45
N ASN A 42 -5.40 4.60 7.46
CA ASN A 42 -6.11 5.12 6.29
C ASN A 42 -5.28 6.12 5.45
N SER A 43 -3.97 6.14 5.61
CA SER A 43 -3.09 7.00 4.82
C SER A 43 -2.72 6.34 3.49
N THR A 44 -2.76 7.10 2.41
CA THR A 44 -2.27 6.68 1.08
C THR A 44 -0.78 6.97 0.88
N ASN A 45 -0.11 7.52 1.90
CA ASN A 45 1.31 7.86 1.86
C ASN A 45 2.18 6.60 2.10
N VAL A 46 2.32 5.80 1.05
CA VAL A 46 3.03 4.52 1.04
C VAL A 46 4.23 4.63 0.10
N THR A 47 5.40 4.20 0.55
CA THR A 47 6.61 4.11 -0.28
C THR A 47 6.94 2.65 -0.54
N SER A 48 7.35 2.32 -1.77
CA SER A 48 7.85 1.00 -2.16
C SER A 48 9.34 1.11 -2.45
N GLY A 49 10.18 0.30 -1.79
CA GLY A 49 11.62 0.27 -2.03
C GLY A 49 11.98 -0.21 -3.45
N ARG A 50 12.51 0.68 -4.28
CA ARG A 50 12.93 0.33 -5.65
C ARG A 50 13.99 -0.78 -5.67
#